data_AF-A0A7S2YIW8-F1
#
_entry.id   AF-A0A7S2YIW8-F1
#
_cell.length_a   1.000
_cell.length_b   1.000
_cell.length_c   1.000
_cell.angle_alpha   90.00
_cell.angle_beta   90.00
_cell.angle_gamma   90.00
#
_symmetry.space_group_name_H-M   'P 1'
#
loop_
_entity.id
_entity.type
_entity.pdbx_description
1 polymer ?
#
loop_
_entity_poly.entity_id
_entity_poly.type
_entity_poly.pdbx_seq_one_letter_code
_entity_poly.pdbx_strand_id
1 'polypeptide(L)'
;MLGLVTHEPHFTILRETVNFNSFSRGQSENTLKQVKKFTKESNFQLLHLSVLREYLAIEFCLLGNQGNGNGSANGTDGAVVQYDLERCIDDFVFMTFLVGNDFLPHLPALDIGDNAFDLLFGLYKDLRTTWGPDAYLVDRG
;
A
#
# COMPACT_ATOMS: atom_id res chain seq x y z
N MET A 1 -5.92 4.22 0.41
CA MET A 1 -5.52 4.69 1.75
C MET A 1 -6.72 4.88 2.65
N LEU A 2 -7.60 5.86 2.41
CA LEU A 2 -8.77 6.08 3.29
C LEU A 2 -9.62 4.83 3.54
N GLY A 3 -10.00 4.07 2.51
CA GLY A 3 -10.77 2.83 2.69
C GLY A 3 -10.01 1.68 3.38
N LEU A 4 -8.67 1.75 3.50
CA LEU A 4 -7.89 0.78 4.26
C LEU A 4 -7.93 1.10 5.76
N VAL A 5 -7.81 2.38 6.12
CA VAL A 5 -7.82 2.87 7.52
C VAL A 5 -9.17 2.65 8.22
N THR A 6 -10.26 2.46 7.46
CA THR A 6 -11.54 2.10 8.07
C THR A 6 -11.53 0.69 8.66
N HIS A 7 -10.53 -0.14 8.33
CA HIS A 7 -10.40 -1.53 8.78
C HIS A 7 -11.62 -2.42 8.48
N GLU A 8 -12.36 -2.07 7.42
CA GLU A 8 -13.54 -2.81 6.98
C GLU A 8 -13.11 -4.00 6.09
N PRO A 9 -13.43 -5.25 6.47
CA PRO A 9 -12.98 -6.44 5.74
C PRO A 9 -13.63 -6.55 4.35
N HIS A 10 -14.80 -5.95 4.16
CA HIS A 10 -15.58 -6.02 2.92
C HIS A 10 -15.75 -4.64 2.28
N PHE A 11 -14.63 -4.04 1.87
CA PHE A 11 -14.63 -2.73 1.23
C PHE A 11 -14.31 -2.84 -0.27
N THR A 12 -15.06 -2.13 -1.11
CA THR A 12 -14.83 -2.09 -2.57
C THR A 12 -14.92 -0.65 -3.07
N ILE A 13 -13.96 -0.23 -3.89
CA ILE A 13 -13.96 1.07 -4.54
C ILE A 13 -14.43 0.90 -5.98
N LEU A 14 -15.53 1.57 -6.34
CA LEU A 14 -15.94 1.75 -7.73
C LEU A 14 -15.15 2.92 -8.31
N ARG A 15 -14.45 2.69 -9.42
CA ARG A 15 -13.74 3.76 -10.15
C ARG A 15 -13.87 3.57 -11.65
N GLU A 16 -13.69 4.65 -12.38
CA GLU A 16 -13.56 4.57 -13.83
C GLU A 16 -12.24 3.92 -14.23
N THR A 17 -12.27 3.20 -15.35
CA THR A 17 -11.08 2.61 -15.96
C THR A 17 -10.28 3.71 -16.63
N VAL A 18 -9.01 3.86 -16.23
CA VAL A 18 -8.12 4.86 -16.82
C VAL A 18 -7.31 4.20 -17.93
N ASN A 19 -7.50 4.67 -19.17
CA ASN A 19 -6.73 4.20 -20.32
C ASN A 19 -5.46 5.04 -20.48
N PHE A 20 -4.32 4.56 -19.97
CA PHE A 20 -3.05 5.29 -20.10
C PHE A 20 -2.51 5.34 -21.54
N ASN A 21 -2.95 4.42 -22.41
CA ASN A 21 -2.54 4.39 -23.83
C ASN A 21 -3.11 5.55 -24.66
N SER A 22 -4.14 6.28 -24.19
CA SER A 22 -4.69 7.40 -24.96
C SER A 22 -3.82 8.67 -24.92
N PHE A 23 -2.88 8.77 -23.97
CA PHE A 23 -2.01 9.95 -23.85
C PHE A 23 -0.89 10.00 -24.91
N SER A 24 -0.59 8.87 -25.58
CA SER A 24 0.44 8.78 -26.63
C SER A 24 -0.05 9.19 -28.03
N ARG A 25 -1.37 9.24 -28.27
CA ARG A 25 -1.90 9.72 -29.55
C ARG A 25 -1.96 11.24 -29.54
N GLY A 26 -0.97 11.82 -30.23
CA GLY A 26 -0.75 13.25 -30.36
C GLY A 26 -1.99 14.06 -30.72
N GLN A 27 -1.92 15.34 -30.36
CA GLN A 27 -2.82 16.42 -30.76
C GLN A 27 -3.27 16.27 -32.21
N SER A 28 -4.53 15.89 -32.42
CA SER A 28 -5.39 16.30 -33.53
C SER A 28 -6.53 15.30 -33.65
N GLU A 29 -7.63 15.58 -32.94
CA GLU A 29 -8.98 15.59 -33.53
C GLU A 29 -10.05 15.76 -32.44
N ASN A 30 -10.74 16.90 -32.51
CA ASN A 30 -12.12 17.09 -32.08
C ASN A 30 -12.46 16.87 -30.60
N THR A 31 -12.26 17.91 -29.79
CA THR A 31 -12.73 18.10 -28.41
C THR A 31 -14.20 17.67 -28.19
N LEU A 32 -15.06 17.84 -29.21
CA LEU A 32 -16.48 17.43 -29.18
C LEU A 32 -16.70 15.90 -29.18
N LYS A 33 -15.80 15.11 -29.80
CA LYS A 33 -15.84 13.63 -29.76
C LYS A 33 -15.40 13.11 -28.39
N GLN A 34 -14.46 13.81 -27.74
CA GLN A 34 -13.97 13.45 -26.41
C GLN A 34 -15.06 13.65 -25.33
N VAL A 35 -15.82 14.76 -25.41
CA VAL A 35 -16.95 15.03 -24.50
C VAL A 35 -18.10 14.03 -24.69
N LYS A 36 -18.45 13.65 -25.92
CA LYS A 36 -19.48 12.63 -26.18
C LYS A 36 -19.09 11.22 -25.73
N LYS A 37 -17.79 10.91 -25.70
CA LYS A 37 -17.28 9.61 -25.22
C LYS A 37 -17.42 9.48 -23.70
N PHE A 38 -17.26 10.58 -22.97
CA PHE A 38 -17.44 10.64 -21.51
C PHE A 38 -18.88 10.37 -21.06
N THR A 39 -19.88 10.65 -21.89
CA THR A 39 -21.30 10.58 -21.47
C THR A 39 -22.00 9.27 -21.84
N LYS A 40 -21.37 8.36 -22.59
CA LYS A 40 -22.09 7.19 -23.16
C LYS A 40 -21.57 5.82 -22.73
N GLU A 41 -20.26 5.64 -22.48
CA GLU A 41 -19.69 4.33 -22.16
C GLU A 41 -18.46 4.47 -21.23
N SER A 42 -18.66 4.94 -19.99
CA SER A 42 -17.62 4.84 -18.97
C SER A 42 -17.49 3.38 -18.53
N ASN A 43 -16.34 2.77 -18.78
CA ASN A 43 -16.01 1.45 -18.23
C ASN A 43 -15.64 1.61 -16.76
N PHE A 44 -16.33 0.90 -15.89
CA PHE A 44 -16.03 0.89 -14.46
C PHE A 44 -15.25 -0.35 -14.07
N GLN A 45 -14.43 -0.21 -13.03
CA GLN A 45 -13.73 -1.30 -12.38
C GLN A 45 -14.01 -1.25 -10.87
N LEU A 46 -14.08 -2.44 -10.27
CA LEU A 46 -14.17 -2.62 -8.84
C LEU A 46 -12.78 -2.96 -8.30
N LEU A 47 -12.29 -2.14 -7.37
CA LEU A 47 -11.08 -2.43 -6.61
C LEU A 47 -11.51 -3.01 -5.26
N HIS A 48 -11.30 -4.31 -5.09
CA HIS A 48 -11.61 -5.02 -3.84
C HIS A 48 -10.48 -4.83 -2.83
N LEU A 49 -10.75 -4.07 -1.77
CA LEU A 49 -9.77 -3.86 -0.71
C LEU A 49 -9.59 -5.11 0.14
N SER A 50 -10.57 -6.01 0.18
CA SER A 50 -10.43 -7.32 0.83
C SER A 50 -9.21 -8.09 0.31
N VAL A 51 -9.08 -8.18 -1.02
CA VAL A 51 -7.95 -8.84 -1.69
C VAL A 51 -6.64 -8.07 -1.43
N LEU A 52 -6.67 -6.74 -1.52
CA LEU A 52 -5.49 -5.93 -1.22
C LEU A 52 -4.98 -6.15 0.20
N ARG A 53 -5.88 -6.27 1.19
CA ARG A 53 -5.52 -6.57 2.59
C ARG A 53 -4.83 -7.92 2.72
N GLU A 54 -5.25 -8.94 1.97
CA GLU A 54 -4.56 -10.24 1.92
C GLU A 54 -3.15 -10.12 1.33
N TYR A 55 -2.97 -9.33 0.26
CA TYR A 55 -1.64 -9.04 -0.27
C TYR A 55 -0.73 -8.34 0.76
N LEU A 56 -1.27 -7.36 1.49
CA LEU A 56 -0.54 -6.68 2.56
C LEU A 56 -0.17 -7.63 3.71
N ALA A 57 -1.06 -8.56 4.07
CA ALA A 57 -0.79 -9.58 5.07
C ALA A 57 0.38 -10.49 4.64
N ILE A 58 0.42 -10.88 3.37
CA ILE A 58 1.53 -11.67 2.83
C ILE A 58 2.83 -10.87 2.87
N GLU A 59 2.80 -9.61 2.43
CA GLU A 59 3.98 -8.75 2.33
C GLU A 59 4.60 -8.41 3.70
N PHE A 60 3.76 -8.05 4.69
CA PHE A 60 4.23 -7.47 5.95
C PHE A 60 4.10 -8.40 7.16
N CYS A 61 3.15 -9.34 7.17
CA CYS A 61 2.88 -10.18 8.35
C CYS A 61 3.51 -11.58 8.24
N LEU A 62 3.62 -12.15 7.03
CA LEU A 62 4.08 -13.53 6.85
C LEU A 62 5.60 -13.66 6.66
N LEU A 63 6.23 -12.71 5.96
CA LEU A 63 7.66 -12.80 5.63
C LEU A 63 8.58 -12.51 6.82
N GLY A 64 8.15 -11.69 7.78
CA GLY A 64 8.92 -11.40 9.00
C GLY A 64 9.17 -12.63 9.89
N ASN A 65 8.28 -13.63 9.83
CA ASN A 65 8.40 -14.87 10.60
C ASN A 65 9.43 -15.86 10.03
N GLN A 66 9.88 -15.68 8.79
CA GLN A 66 10.86 -16.57 8.14
C GLN A 66 12.30 -16.06 8.27
N GLY A 67 12.52 -14.85 8.79
CA GLY A 67 13.83 -14.19 8.91
C GLY A 67 14.76 -14.74 9.99
N ASN A 68 14.31 -15.70 10.81
CA ASN A 68 15.14 -16.30 11.87
C ASN A 68 15.41 -17.80 11.65
N GLY A 69 15.58 -18.19 10.38
CA GLY A 69 15.97 -19.53 9.95
C GLY A 69 17.42 -19.92 10.28
N ASN A 70 18.08 -19.30 11.26
CA ASN A 70 19.22 -19.93 11.91
C ASN A 70 18.69 -20.84 13.01
N GLY A 71 18.64 -22.14 12.72
CA GLY A 71 18.20 -23.20 13.63
C GLY A 71 19.09 -23.32 14.88
N SER A 72 18.97 -22.37 15.81
CA SER A 72 19.48 -22.50 17.17
C SER A 72 18.34 -22.92 18.07
N ALA A 73 18.20 -24.23 18.20
CA ALA A 73 17.42 -24.90 19.23
C ALA A 73 18.05 -24.70 20.62
N ASN A 74 18.23 -23.45 21.05
CA ASN A 74 18.61 -23.12 22.41
C ASN A 74 17.46 -22.36 23.05
N GLY A 75 16.71 -23.10 23.87
CA GLY A 75 15.52 -22.64 24.56
C GLY A 75 15.83 -21.46 25.47
N THR A 76 15.19 -20.34 25.15
CA THR A 76 14.66 -19.32 26.06
C THR A 76 13.70 -18.47 25.22
N ASP A 77 12.41 -18.57 25.52
CA ASP A 77 11.34 -17.62 25.15
C ASP A 77 11.27 -17.17 23.67
N GLY A 78 11.16 -18.15 22.76
CA GLY A 78 10.86 -17.91 21.34
C GLY A 78 9.43 -17.41 21.15
N ALA A 79 9.17 -16.14 21.49
CA ALA A 79 7.93 -15.47 21.15
C ALA A 79 7.82 -15.39 19.62
N VAL A 80 6.93 -16.19 19.05
CA VAL A 80 6.49 -16.01 17.66
C VAL A 80 5.97 -14.59 17.58
N VAL A 81 6.64 -13.73 16.79
CA VAL A 81 6.18 -12.36 16.58
C VAL A 81 4.87 -12.45 15.80
N GLN A 82 3.75 -12.32 16.51
CA GLN A 82 2.44 -12.32 15.89
C GLN A 82 2.18 -10.92 15.35
N TYR A 83 2.33 -10.77 14.05
CA TYR A 83 2.00 -9.53 13.36
C TYR A 83 0.49 -9.31 13.36
N ASP A 84 0.06 -8.12 13.78
CA ASP A 84 -1.32 -7.66 13.67
C ASP A 84 -1.52 -6.97 12.31
N LEU A 85 -2.38 -7.54 11.47
CA LEU A 85 -2.67 -7.02 10.14
C LEU A 85 -3.19 -5.58 10.19
N GLU A 86 -4.09 -5.26 11.12
CA GLU A 86 -4.71 -3.92 11.19
C GLU A 86 -3.63 -2.88 11.49
N ARG A 87 -2.70 -3.22 12.38
CA ARG A 87 -1.57 -2.36 12.73
C ARG A 87 -0.54 -2.24 11.61
N CYS A 88 -0.28 -3.32 10.87
CA CYS A 88 0.55 -3.26 9.66
C CYS A 88 -0.10 -2.39 8.57
N ILE A 89 -1.43 -2.39 8.44
CA ILE A 89 -2.16 -1.53 7.50
C ILE A 89 -2.01 -0.05 7.92
N ASP A 90 -2.10 0.26 9.20
CA ASP A 90 -1.90 1.63 9.70
C ASP A 90 -0.49 2.15 9.36
N ASP A 91 0.54 1.36 9.64
CA ASP A 91 1.93 1.68 9.31
C ASP A 91 2.14 1.82 7.80
N PHE A 92 1.54 0.93 7.00
CA PHE A 92 1.57 1.00 5.53
C PHE A 92 0.98 2.33 5.03
N VAL A 93 -0.19 2.72 5.54
CA VAL A 93 -0.83 3.99 5.15
C VAL A 93 0.05 5.17 5.56
N PHE A 94 0.62 5.15 6.76
CA PHE A 94 1.55 6.19 7.21
C PHE A 94 2.77 6.31 6.31
N MET A 95 3.42 5.20 5.95
CA MET A 95 4.55 5.20 5.00
C MET A 95 4.14 5.80 3.65
N THR A 96 2.92 5.55 3.17
CA THR A 96 2.46 6.11 1.90
C THR A 96 2.28 7.63 1.95
N PHE A 97 1.97 8.20 3.12
CA PHE A 97 1.92 9.66 3.28
C PHE A 97 3.30 10.32 3.17
N LEU A 98 4.39 9.60 3.49
CA LEU A 98 5.75 10.13 3.32
C LEU A 98 6.16 10.25 1.85
N VAL A 99 5.66 9.37 0.99
CA VAL A 99 5.87 9.44 -0.46
C VAL A 99 5.10 10.62 -1.05
N GLY A 100 3.86 10.83 -0.61
CA GLY A 100 3.10 11.99 -1.02
C GLY A 100 1.69 12.04 -0.44
N ASN A 101 1.25 13.24 -0.12
CA ASN A 101 -0.12 13.55 0.27
C ASN A 101 -0.44 15.01 -0.09
N ASP A 102 -1.73 15.35 -0.12
CA ASP A 102 -2.17 16.68 -0.57
C ASP A 102 -1.93 17.81 0.46
N PHE A 103 -1.52 17.46 1.69
CA PHE A 103 -1.40 18.40 2.80
C PHE A 103 0.03 18.90 3.02
N LEU A 104 1.02 18.05 2.73
CA LEU A 104 2.43 18.33 2.97
C LEU A 104 3.17 18.57 1.65
N PRO A 105 4.19 19.44 1.65
CA PRO A 105 5.13 19.51 0.54
C PRO A 105 5.80 18.14 0.31
N HIS A 106 5.94 17.75 -0.96
CA HIS A 106 6.60 16.49 -1.32
C HIS A 106 8.05 16.47 -0.81
N LEU A 107 8.47 15.33 -0.25
CA LEU A 107 9.86 15.11 0.14
C LEU A 107 10.69 14.83 -1.13
N PRO A 108 11.71 15.64 -1.45
CA PRO A 108 12.48 15.48 -2.69
C PRO A 108 13.22 14.15 -2.80
N ALA A 109 13.46 13.46 -1.68
CA ALA A 109 14.18 12.20 -1.61
C ALA A 109 13.28 10.96 -1.78
N LEU A 110 11.95 11.14 -1.81
CA LEU A 110 10.98 10.04 -1.84
C LEU A 110 9.97 10.26 -2.98
N ASP A 111 10.43 10.07 -4.21
CA ASP A 111 9.57 10.05 -5.40
C ASP A 111 9.21 8.60 -5.80
N ILE A 112 7.98 8.40 -6.28
CA ILE A 112 7.53 7.12 -6.85
C ILE A 112 8.39 6.71 -8.04
N GLY A 113 8.81 7.67 -8.87
CA GLY A 113 9.71 7.44 -10.01
C GLY A 113 11.09 6.91 -9.61
N ASP A 114 11.52 7.20 -8.38
CA ASP A 114 12.80 6.79 -7.80
C ASP A 114 12.66 5.54 -6.89
N ASN A 115 11.58 4.77 -7.04
CA ASN A 115 11.28 3.55 -6.27
C ASN A 115 11.14 3.79 -4.75
N ALA A 116 10.58 4.94 -4.34
CA ALA A 116 10.38 5.27 -2.93
C ALA A 116 9.61 4.19 -2.14
N PHE A 117 8.61 3.54 -2.74
CA PHE A 117 7.85 2.48 -2.08
C PHE A 117 8.71 1.25 -1.77
N ASP A 118 9.55 0.81 -2.70
CA ASP A 118 10.42 -0.35 -2.49
C ASP A 118 11.43 -0.08 -1.37
N LEU A 119 12.00 1.14 -1.34
CA LEU A 119 12.88 1.58 -0.27
C LEU A 119 12.17 1.58 1.08
N LEU A 120 11.01 2.22 1.19
CA LEU A 120 10.26 2.32 2.44
C LEU A 120 9.81 0.95 2.97
N PHE A 121 9.26 0.11 2.10
CA PHE A 121 8.78 -1.21 2.51
C PHE A 121 9.93 -2.16 2.87
N GLY A 122 11.06 -2.07 2.15
CA GLY A 122 12.29 -2.79 2.52
C GLY A 122 12.78 -2.38 3.90
N LEU A 123 13.00 -1.07 4.12
CA LEU A 123 13.45 -0.53 5.40
C LEU A 123 12.48 -0.85 6.55
N TYR A 124 11.17 -0.77 6.30
CA TYR A 124 10.16 -1.13 7.28
C TYR A 124 10.31 -2.58 7.72
N LYS A 125 10.39 -3.52 6.77
CA LYS A 125 10.53 -4.95 7.07
C LYS A 125 11.82 -5.23 7.83
N ASP A 126 12.94 -4.62 7.43
CA ASP A 126 14.23 -4.79 8.09
C ASP A 126 14.19 -4.28 9.53
N LEU A 127 13.74 -3.04 9.74
CA LEU A 127 13.67 -2.41 11.06
C LEU A 127 12.64 -3.07 11.97
N ARG A 128 11.52 -3.55 11.42
CA ARG A 128 10.43 -4.16 12.19
C ARG A 128 10.87 -5.40 12.97
N THR A 129 11.88 -6.14 12.47
CA THR A 129 12.47 -7.29 13.18
C THR A 129 13.21 -6.90 14.46
N THR A 130 13.63 -5.64 14.58
CA THR A 130 14.37 -5.12 15.73
C THR A 130 13.45 -4.54 16.82
N TRP A 131 12.17 -4.35 16.52
CA TRP A 131 11.21 -3.73 17.43
C TRP A 131 10.57 -4.76 18.36
N GLY A 132 9.96 -4.27 19.45
CA GLY A 132 9.15 -5.12 20.34
C GLY A 132 7.95 -5.77 19.62
N PRO A 133 7.35 -6.81 20.21
CA PRO A 133 6.23 -7.54 19.60
C PRO A 133 5.04 -6.62 19.29
N ASP A 134 4.69 -5.73 20.22
CA ASP A 134 3.57 -4.79 20.11
C ASP A 134 3.95 -3.41 19.56
N ALA A 135 5.17 -3.25 19.04
CA ALA A 135 5.66 -1.98 18.54
C ALA A 135 5.32 -1.78 17.05
N TYR A 136 4.74 -0.63 16.73
CA TYR A 136 4.34 -0.19 15.39
C TYR A 136 4.75 1.28 15.21
N LEU A 137 4.82 1.77 13.97
CA LEU A 137 5.15 3.18 13.70
C LEU A 137 4.06 4.12 14.21
N VAL A 138 2.80 3.71 14.04
CA VAL A 138 1.64 4.50 14.43
C VAL A 138 0.90 3.82 15.57
N ASP A 139 0.42 4.62 16.53
CA ASP A 139 -0.48 4.14 17.58
C ASP A 139 -1.89 4.74 17.45
N ARG A 140 -2.75 4.03 16.70
CA ARG A 140 -4.18 4.33 16.52
C ARG A 140 -4.49 5.67 15.84
N GLY A 141 -3.63 6.10 14.90
CA GLY A 141 -3.82 7.29 14.06
C GLY A 141 -3.10 8.51 14.59
#